data_AF-A0A7X1DJG5-F1
#
_entry.id   AF-A0A7X1DJG5-F1
#
_cell.length_a   1.000
_cell.length_b   1.000
_cell.length_c   1.000
_cell.angle_alpha   90.00
_cell.angle_beta   90.00
_cell.angle_gamma   90.00
#
_symmetry.space_group_name_H-M   'P 1'
#
loop_
_entity.id
_entity.type
_entity.pdbx_description
1 polymer ?
#
loop_
_entity_poly.entity_id
_entity_poly.type
_entity_poly.pdbx_seq_one_letter_code
_entity_poly.pdbx_strand_id
1 'polypeptide(L)'
;MKIEHVAIWVADIERAKEFYTRYFEGVANDKYVNEAKGFASYFITYSSGARLEVMTRTDVTAQKETAMLGWAHIAFSLGSKERVDSLTKELEDAGYTLESSPRTTGDGYYESVILDSEGNQVEITA
;
A
#
# COMPACT_ATOMS: atom_id res chain seq x y z
N MET A 1 7.97 -22.53 0.58
CA MET A 1 8.48 -21.16 0.77
C MET A 1 7.45 -20.20 0.20
N LYS A 2 7.21 -19.06 0.84
CA LYS A 2 6.24 -18.03 0.42
C LYS A 2 6.71 -16.66 0.91
N ILE A 3 6.22 -15.57 0.30
CA ILE A 3 6.34 -14.24 0.89
C ILE A 3 5.49 -14.22 2.16
N GLU A 4 6.10 -13.90 3.30
CA GLU A 4 5.37 -13.81 4.58
C GLU A 4 4.81 -12.40 4.77
N HIS A 5 5.65 -11.40 4.55
CA HIS A 5 5.24 -10.00 4.54
C HIS A 5 6.12 -9.15 3.61
N VAL A 6 5.62 -7.97 3.31
CA VAL A 6 6.34 -6.83 2.72
C VAL A 6 6.29 -5.68 3.71
N ALA A 7 7.34 -4.87 3.80
CA ALA A 7 7.41 -3.76 4.74
C ALA A 7 7.62 -2.43 4.02
N ILE A 8 7.02 -1.37 4.55
CA ILE A 8 7.11 -0.02 4.00
C ILE A 8 7.39 1.01 5.11
N TRP A 9 8.37 1.89 4.86
CA TRP A 9 8.65 3.03 5.72
C TRP A 9 7.70 4.17 5.40
N VAL A 10 7.09 4.75 6.42
CA VAL A 10 6.15 5.87 6.33
C VAL A 10 6.47 6.93 7.38
N ALA A 11 6.14 8.18 7.09
CA ALA A 11 6.33 9.30 8.02
C ALA A 11 5.17 9.37 9.02
N ASP A 12 3.93 9.21 8.55
CA ASP A 12 2.70 9.15 9.34
C ASP A 12 2.12 7.73 9.32
N ILE A 13 2.52 6.95 10.33
CA ILE A 13 2.08 5.56 10.47
C ILE A 13 0.58 5.40 10.70
N GLU A 14 -0.08 6.38 11.32
CA GLU A 14 -1.53 6.29 11.57
C GLU A 14 -2.31 6.53 10.29
N ARG A 15 -1.89 7.51 9.48
CA ARG A 15 -2.48 7.78 8.16
C ARG A 15 -2.26 6.63 7.19
N ALA A 16 -1.07 6.04 7.17
CA ALA A 16 -0.78 4.86 6.34
C ALA A 16 -1.62 3.64 6.76
N LYS A 17 -1.71 3.37 8.07
CA LYS A 17 -2.57 2.31 8.58
C LYS A 17 -4.03 2.53 8.19
N GLU A 18 -4.57 3.74 8.36
CA GLU A 18 -5.95 4.06 7.97
C GLU A 18 -6.18 3.81 6.48
N PHE A 19 -5.27 4.24 5.61
CA PHE A 19 -5.37 4.02 4.17
C PHE A 19 -5.51 2.53 3.81
N TYR A 20 -4.56 1.70 4.26
CA TYR A 20 -4.53 0.29 3.90
C TYR A 20 -5.66 -0.52 4.56
N THR A 21 -6.10 -0.14 5.77
CA THR A 21 -7.22 -0.82 6.43
C THR A 21 -8.57 -0.43 5.83
N ARG A 22 -8.75 0.85 5.46
CA ARG A 22 -10.00 1.36 4.90
C ARG A 22 -10.26 0.90 3.47
N TYR A 23 -9.27 1.03 2.58
CA TYR A 23 -9.49 0.86 1.14
C TYR A 23 -9.16 -0.55 0.65
N PHE A 24 -8.31 -1.29 1.36
CA PHE A 24 -7.84 -2.62 0.94
C PHE A 24 -8.31 -3.74 1.89
N GLU A 25 -9.34 -3.48 2.70
CA GLU A 25 -9.95 -4.45 3.61
C GLU A 25 -8.94 -5.10 4.58
N GLY A 26 -7.83 -4.41 4.85
CA GLY A 26 -6.78 -4.89 5.75
C GLY A 26 -7.19 -4.79 7.22
N VAL A 27 -6.73 -5.74 8.03
CA VAL A 27 -6.92 -5.74 9.48
C VAL A 27 -5.58 -5.52 10.16
N ALA A 28 -5.42 -4.37 10.81
CA ALA A 28 -4.22 -4.05 11.59
C ALA A 28 -4.23 -4.78 12.94
N ASN A 29 -3.03 -5.17 13.41
CA ASN A 29 -2.81 -5.62 14.78
C ASN A 29 -2.70 -4.43 15.76
N ASP A 30 -2.36 -4.73 17.02
CA ASP A 30 -1.95 -3.70 17.98
C ASP A 30 -0.61 -3.07 17.58
N LYS A 31 -0.49 -1.75 17.84
CA LYS A 31 0.73 -1.00 17.56
C LYS A 31 1.90 -1.56 18.36
N TYR A 32 2.98 -1.93 17.67
CA TYR A 32 4.25 -2.22 18.32
C TYR A 32 5.11 -0.95 18.39
N VAL A 33 5.75 -0.71 19.53
CA VAL A 33 6.61 0.46 19.77
C VAL A 33 7.91 0.02 20.43
N ASN A 34 9.04 0.51 19.91
CA ASN A 34 10.35 0.43 20.53
C ASN A 34 10.91 1.84 20.72
N GLU A 35 10.70 2.39 21.92
CA GLU A 35 11.09 3.76 22.28
C GLU A 35 12.60 3.99 22.15
N ALA A 36 13.42 3.02 22.57
CA ALA A 36 14.87 3.13 22.52
C ALA A 36 15.42 3.29 21.09
N LYS A 37 14.67 2.81 20.08
CA LYS A 37 15.03 2.93 18.65
C LYS A 37 14.18 3.96 17.91
N GLY A 38 13.25 4.64 18.60
CA GLY A 38 12.27 5.53 17.96
C GLY A 38 11.45 4.83 16.87
N PHE A 39 11.18 3.52 17.01
CA PHE A 39 10.52 2.71 15.99
C PHE A 39 9.08 2.37 16.40
N ALA A 40 8.17 2.36 15.44
CA ALA A 40 6.84 1.77 15.60
C ALA A 40 6.40 1.03 14.33
N SER A 41 5.56 0.01 14.47
CA SER A 41 4.96 -0.68 13.32
C SER A 41 3.56 -1.23 13.61
N TYR A 42 2.81 -1.44 12.53
CA TYR A 42 1.63 -2.30 12.47
C TYR A 42 1.84 -3.38 11.42
N PHE A 43 1.34 -4.58 11.67
CA PHE A 43 1.08 -5.57 10.64
C PHE A 43 -0.39 -5.51 10.23
N ILE A 44 -0.61 -5.35 8.94
CA ILE A 44 -1.92 -5.38 8.29
C ILE A 44 -2.08 -6.72 7.59
N THR A 45 -3.09 -7.47 8.01
CA THR A 45 -3.39 -8.81 7.49
C THR A 45 -4.58 -8.75 6.55
N TYR A 46 -4.49 -9.45 5.42
CA TYR A 46 -5.54 -9.56 4.43
C TYR A 46 -6.18 -10.96 4.47
N SER A 47 -7.25 -11.16 3.69
CA SER A 47 -7.99 -12.44 3.64
C SER A 47 -7.11 -13.65 3.36
N SER A 48 -5.99 -13.46 2.64
CA SER A 48 -4.98 -14.47 2.39
C SER A 48 -3.64 -13.84 1.99
N GLY A 49 -2.59 -14.66 1.89
CA GLY A 49 -1.32 -14.24 1.32
C GLY A 49 -0.36 -13.58 2.32
N ALA A 50 0.40 -12.60 1.82
CA ALA A 50 1.39 -11.87 2.59
C ALA A 50 0.73 -10.76 3.41
N ARG A 51 1.37 -10.38 4.53
CA ARG A 51 0.98 -9.22 5.34
C ARG A 51 1.73 -7.97 4.89
N LEU A 52 1.19 -6.79 5.18
CA LEU A 52 1.88 -5.52 5.00
C LEU A 52 2.34 -5.00 6.37
N GLU A 53 3.63 -4.81 6.55
CA GLU A 53 4.17 -4.09 7.70
C GLU A 53 4.30 -2.60 7.34
N VAL A 54 3.46 -1.75 7.95
CA VAL A 54 3.64 -0.28 7.89
C VAL A 54 4.46 0.12 9.11
N MET A 55 5.59 0.79 8.88
CA MET A 55 6.54 1.09 9.94
C MET A 55 7.12 2.50 9.82
N THR A 56 7.49 3.07 10.96
CA THR A 56 8.13 4.38 11.03
C THR A 56 9.29 4.36 12.02
N ARG A 57 10.31 5.18 11.74
CA ARG A 57 11.46 5.36 12.64
C ARG A 57 11.96 6.80 12.56
N THR A 58 12.31 7.38 13.70
CA THR A 58 12.64 8.81 13.83
C THR A 58 13.82 9.28 12.96
N ASP A 59 14.72 8.38 12.57
CA ASP A 59 15.89 8.67 11.72
C ASP A 59 15.65 8.38 10.22
N VAL A 60 14.50 7.81 9.85
CA VAL A 60 14.12 7.54 8.45
C VAL A 60 13.24 8.67 7.95
N THR A 61 13.86 9.73 7.43
CA THR A 61 13.17 10.97 7.02
C THR A 61 13.30 11.29 5.53
N ALA A 62 14.11 10.53 4.79
CA ALA A 62 14.31 10.76 3.37
C ALA A 62 13.05 10.37 2.58
N GLN A 63 12.65 11.22 1.64
CA GLN A 63 11.59 10.89 0.70
C GLN A 63 12.15 10.01 -0.42
N LYS A 64 11.39 8.98 -0.82
CA LYS A 64 11.76 8.10 -1.94
C LYS A 64 11.63 8.88 -3.25
N GLU A 65 12.66 8.80 -4.09
CA GLU A 65 12.54 9.28 -5.47
C GLU A 65 11.74 8.28 -6.32
N THR A 66 10.93 8.78 -7.26
CA THR A 66 9.96 7.97 -8.02
C THR A 66 10.62 6.85 -8.85
N ALA A 67 11.85 7.02 -9.32
CA ALA A 67 12.54 6.05 -10.17
C ALA A 67 13.93 5.70 -9.62
N MET A 68 13.98 4.70 -8.73
CA MET A 68 15.22 4.14 -8.19
C MET A 68 15.23 2.62 -8.30
N LEU A 69 16.43 2.03 -8.47
CA LEU A 69 16.60 0.58 -8.39
C LEU A 69 16.23 0.09 -6.98
N GLY A 70 15.40 -0.96 -6.89
CA GLY A 70 14.93 -1.52 -5.63
C GLY A 70 13.47 -1.95 -5.70
N TRP A 71 12.78 -1.98 -4.55
CA TRP A 71 11.35 -2.23 -4.50
C TRP A 71 10.57 -1.12 -5.22
N ALA A 72 9.82 -1.50 -6.25
CA ALA A 72 9.05 -0.56 -7.06
C ALA A 72 7.70 -0.24 -6.42
N HIS A 73 6.82 -1.23 -6.34
CA HIS A 73 5.43 -1.13 -5.89
C HIS A 73 4.96 -2.46 -5.27
N ILE A 74 3.71 -2.48 -4.78
CA ILE A 74 2.96 -3.70 -4.44
C ILE A 74 1.63 -3.70 -5.21
N ALA A 75 1.05 -4.88 -5.41
CA ALA A 75 -0.22 -5.05 -6.10
C ALA A 75 -1.26 -5.75 -5.20
N PHE A 76 -2.50 -5.26 -5.22
CA PHE A 76 -3.66 -5.89 -4.58
C PHE A 76 -4.62 -6.42 -5.63
N SER A 77 -4.87 -7.73 -5.62
CA SER A 77 -5.86 -8.36 -6.51
C SER A 77 -7.24 -8.39 -5.85
N LEU A 78 -8.23 -7.84 -6.54
CA LEU A 78 -9.61 -7.71 -6.07
C LEU A 78 -10.55 -8.79 -6.64
N GLY A 79 -10.12 -9.55 -7.64
CA GLY A 79 -10.88 -10.66 -8.23
C GLY A 79 -11.83 -10.27 -9.37
N SER A 80 -11.97 -8.98 -9.70
CA SER A 80 -12.77 -8.54 -10.85
C SER A 80 -12.41 -7.13 -11.34
N LYS A 81 -12.68 -6.85 -12.62
CA LYS A 81 -12.46 -5.54 -13.24
C LYS A 81 -13.35 -4.46 -12.64
N GLU A 82 -14.59 -4.81 -12.32
CA GLU A 82 -15.58 -3.92 -11.73
C GLU A 82 -15.15 -3.44 -10.34
N ARG A 83 -14.47 -4.32 -9.57
CA ARG A 83 -13.90 -3.94 -8.28
C ARG A 83 -12.70 -3.00 -8.45
N VAL A 84 -11.85 -3.23 -9.46
CA VAL A 84 -10.77 -2.29 -9.81
C VAL A 84 -11.35 -0.92 -10.13
N ASP A 85 -12.34 -0.84 -11.03
CA ASP A 85 -12.98 0.43 -11.41
C ASP A 85 -13.59 1.15 -10.20
N SER A 86 -14.33 0.41 -9.37
CA SER A 86 -15.04 0.97 -8.21
C SER A 86 -14.07 1.50 -7.16
N LEU A 87 -13.06 0.72 -6.78
CA LEU A 87 -12.08 1.15 -5.77
C LEU A 87 -11.21 2.30 -6.28
N THR A 88 -10.84 2.27 -7.56
CA THR A 88 -10.06 3.36 -8.18
C THR A 88 -10.83 4.67 -8.11
N LYS A 89 -12.12 4.64 -8.45
CA LYS A 89 -12.97 5.82 -8.37
C LYS A 89 -13.15 6.31 -6.93
N GLU A 90 -13.34 5.40 -5.97
CA GLU A 90 -13.45 5.76 -4.55
C GLU A 90 -12.18 6.47 -4.05
N LEU A 91 -11.00 5.96 -4.41
CA LEU A 91 -9.71 6.55 -4.04
C LEU A 91 -9.50 7.92 -4.70
N GLU A 92 -9.85 8.06 -5.98
CA GLU A 92 -9.78 9.35 -6.69
C GLU A 92 -10.74 10.38 -6.07
N ASP A 93 -11.99 9.99 -5.80
CA ASP A 93 -13.00 10.85 -5.16
C ASP A 93 -12.59 11.23 -3.71
N ALA A 94 -11.81 10.38 -3.03
CA ALA A 94 -11.21 10.66 -1.73
C ALA A 94 -9.94 11.53 -1.79
N GLY A 95 -9.47 11.90 -2.99
CA GLY A 95 -8.35 12.81 -3.21
C GLY A 95 -6.97 12.17 -3.29
N TYR A 96 -6.90 10.83 -3.46
CA TYR A 96 -5.62 10.17 -3.74
C TYR A 96 -5.23 10.33 -5.20
N THR A 97 -3.92 10.38 -5.47
CA THR A 97 -3.40 10.59 -6.82
C THR A 97 -3.60 9.33 -7.66
N LEU A 98 -4.40 9.44 -8.72
CA LEU A 98 -4.47 8.46 -9.79
C LEU A 98 -3.30 8.66 -10.76
N GLU A 99 -2.33 7.76 -10.70
CA GLU A 99 -1.17 7.79 -11.61
C GLU A 99 -1.49 7.12 -12.95
N SER A 100 -2.28 6.05 -12.93
CA SER A 100 -2.81 5.43 -14.15
C SER A 100 -4.24 4.95 -13.95
N SER A 101 -5.13 5.41 -14.82
CA SER A 101 -6.51 4.93 -14.91
C SER A 101 -6.60 3.43 -15.24
N PRO A 102 -7.73 2.77 -14.91
CA PRO A 102 -7.96 1.36 -15.21
C PRO A 102 -7.73 1.02 -16.68
N ARG A 103 -6.88 0.02 -16.95
CA ARG A 103 -6.53 -0.42 -18.31
C ARG A 103 -6.10 -1.88 -18.31
N THR A 104 -6.13 -2.51 -19.48
CA THR A 104 -5.42 -3.77 -19.69
C THR A 104 -3.97 -3.47 -20.07
N THR A 105 -3.01 -4.03 -19.34
CA THR A 105 -1.58 -3.90 -19.62
C THR A 105 -1.12 -4.79 -20.76
N GLY A 106 0.10 -4.55 -21.26
CA GLY A 106 0.70 -5.38 -22.32
C GLY A 106 0.98 -6.83 -21.91
N ASP A 107 1.11 -7.09 -20.61
CA ASP A 107 1.30 -8.43 -20.02
C ASP A 107 0.01 -9.06 -19.48
N GLY A 108 -1.14 -8.40 -19.66
CA GLY A 108 -2.46 -9.01 -19.53
C GLY A 108 -3.19 -8.78 -18.20
N TYR A 109 -2.66 -7.94 -17.31
CA TYR A 109 -3.37 -7.50 -16.11
C TYR A 109 -4.41 -6.45 -16.47
N TYR A 110 -5.57 -6.49 -15.82
CA TYR A 110 -6.46 -5.35 -15.77
C TYR A 110 -6.22 -4.62 -14.46
N GLU A 111 -5.71 -3.40 -14.52
CA GLU A 111 -5.21 -2.69 -13.35
C GLU A 111 -5.42 -1.19 -13.42
N SER A 112 -5.39 -0.54 -12.26
CA SER A 112 -5.08 0.88 -12.10
C SER A 112 -3.89 1.08 -11.17
N VAL A 113 -3.31 2.29 -11.16
CA VAL A 113 -2.19 2.65 -10.28
C VAL A 113 -2.55 3.91 -9.51
N ILE A 114 -2.54 3.81 -8.17
CA ILE A 114 -2.80 4.91 -7.22
C ILE A 114 -1.55 5.13 -6.39
N LEU A 115 -1.32 6.38 -5.95
CA LEU A 115 -0.35 6.66 -4.90
C LEU A 115 -1.01 6.59 -3.52
N ASP A 116 -0.41 5.85 -2.59
CA ASP A 116 -0.88 5.75 -1.21
C ASP A 116 -0.79 7.10 -0.45
N SER A 117 -1.10 7.09 0.84
CA SER A 117 -1.05 8.29 1.69
C SER A 117 0.31 8.99 1.77
N GLU A 118 1.38 8.33 1.34
CA GLU A 118 2.79 8.75 1.41
C GLU A 118 3.44 8.85 0.02
N GLY A 119 2.67 8.67 -1.06
CA GLY A 119 3.17 8.76 -2.43
C GLY A 119 3.74 7.45 -3.00
N ASN A 120 3.55 6.31 -2.34
CA ASN A 120 4.03 5.01 -2.85
C ASN A 120 3.04 4.42 -3.85
N GLN A 121 3.58 3.86 -4.94
CA GLN A 121 2.77 3.21 -5.97
C GLN A 121 2.11 1.93 -5.45
N VAL A 122 0.80 1.84 -5.66
CA VAL A 122 -0.02 0.67 -5.40
C VAL A 122 -0.81 0.33 -6.65
N GLU A 123 -0.58 -0.87 -7.17
CA GLU A 123 -1.37 -1.43 -8.27
C GLU A 123 -2.64 -2.08 -7.71
N ILE A 124 -3.78 -1.80 -8.34
CA ILE A 124 -5.07 -2.40 -8.02
C ILE A 124 -5.44 -3.28 -9.20
N THR A 125 -5.40 -4.61 -9.03
CA THR A 125 -5.54 -5.57 -10.11
C THR A 125 -6.83 -6.38 -10.00
N ALA A 126 -7.34 -6.84 -11.14
CA ALA A 126 -8.48 -7.74 -11.21
C ALA A 126 -8.12 -9.17 -10.74
#